data_AF-A0A1Q7VVH9-F1
#
_entry.id   AF-A0A1Q7VVH9-F1
#
_cell.length_a   1.000
_cell.length_b   1.000
_cell.length_c   1.000
_cell.angle_alpha   90.00
_cell.angle_beta   90.00
_cell.angle_gamma   90.00
#
_symmetry.space_group_name_H-M   'P 1'
#
loop_
_entity.id
_entity.type
_entity.pdbx_description
1 polymer ?
#
loop_
_entity_poly.entity_id
_entity_poly.type
_entity_poly.pdbx_seq_one_letter_code
_entity_poly.pdbx_strand_id
1 'polypeptide(L)'
;MTTETSDHVTKVQIAAQYGVTLRTVERWTADERWPAGRRRGRGRGVGRTMEYPAVRVEAAVREIAAREAEPADNAEDYLTRQEIAERYGRSLRTVDDWCRAADWPAGRRRGRVMEYPATPVEEIARRRGAVQA
;
A
#
# COMPACT_ATOMS: atom_id res chain seq x y z
N MET A 1 -15.66 6.13 34.73
CA MET A 1 -14.48 6.97 34.48
C MET A 1 -14.39 7.21 32.98
N THR A 2 -15.02 8.27 32.49
CA THR A 2 -14.95 8.67 31.07
C THR A 2 -13.69 9.50 30.90
N THR A 3 -12.66 8.93 30.27
CA THR A 3 -11.46 9.65 29.88
C THR A 3 -11.88 10.78 28.93
N GLU A 4 -11.79 12.02 29.39
CA GLU A 4 -11.77 13.21 28.55
C GLU A 4 -10.65 13.02 27.53
N THR A 5 -11.00 12.52 26.35
CA THR A 5 -10.08 12.48 25.22
C THR A 5 -9.76 13.91 24.89
N SER A 6 -8.52 14.35 25.11
CA SER A 6 -8.01 15.66 24.68
C SER A 6 -8.64 16.02 23.34
N ASP A 7 -9.49 17.04 23.36
CA ASP A 7 -10.40 17.37 22.26
C ASP A 7 -9.64 17.57 20.93
N HIS A 8 -8.35 17.92 21.02
CA HIS A 8 -7.46 18.07 19.88
C HIS A 8 -6.09 17.41 20.10
N VAL A 9 -5.50 16.93 19.00
CA VAL A 9 -4.18 16.30 18.91
C VAL A 9 -3.29 17.00 17.89
N THR A 10 -1.99 17.01 18.14
CA THR A 10 -0.96 17.52 17.23
C THR A 10 -0.39 16.40 16.36
N LYS A 11 0.27 16.72 15.23
CA LYS A 11 0.91 15.69 14.37
C LYS A 11 1.87 14.77 15.12
N VAL A 12 2.58 15.30 16.13
CA VAL A 12 3.50 14.52 16.98
C VAL A 12 2.74 13.52 17.85
N GLN A 13 1.62 13.94 18.44
CA GLN A 13 0.77 13.04 19.23
C GLN A 13 0.13 11.96 18.36
N ILE A 14 -0.29 12.31 17.14
CA ILE A 14 -0.80 11.34 16.16
C ILE A 14 0.28 10.30 15.81
N ALA A 15 1.49 10.75 15.52
CA ALA A 15 2.61 9.86 15.22
C ALA A 15 2.89 8.88 16.37
N ALA A 16 2.94 9.38 17.60
CA ALA A 16 3.13 8.54 18.79
C ALA A 16 1.96 7.58 19.06
N GLN A 17 0.72 8.04 18.89
CA GLN A 17 -0.49 7.25 19.16
C GLN A 17 -0.64 6.07 18.20
N TYR A 18 -0.30 6.25 16.92
CA TYR A 18 -0.42 5.22 15.89
C TYR A 18 0.89 4.49 15.58
N GLY A 19 1.99 4.82 16.28
CA GLY A 19 3.30 4.19 16.07
C GLY A 19 3.89 4.46 14.68
N VAL A 20 3.54 5.58 14.05
CA VAL A 20 4.00 5.95 12.70
C VAL A 20 4.99 7.12 12.74
N THR A 21 5.70 7.34 11.63
CA THR A 21 6.63 8.47 11.52
C THR A 21 5.90 9.80 11.30
N LEU A 22 6.52 10.92 11.70
CA LEU A 22 6.01 12.26 11.38
C LEU A 22 5.80 12.48 9.89
N ARG A 23 6.68 11.94 9.04
CA ARG A 23 6.55 12.01 7.58
C ARG A 23 5.29 11.31 7.06
N THR A 24 4.92 10.19 7.69
CA THR A 24 3.66 9.49 7.39
C THR A 24 2.47 10.38 7.74
N VAL A 25 2.48 11.00 8.91
CA VAL A 25 1.42 11.94 9.33
C VAL A 25 1.37 13.17 8.43
N GLU A 26 2.50 13.69 7.98
CA GLU A 26 2.55 14.80 7.02
C GLU A 26 1.88 14.45 5.69
N ARG A 27 2.15 13.25 5.17
CA ARG A 27 1.48 12.71 3.98
C ARG A 27 -0.03 12.62 4.18
N TRP A 28 -0.47 12.08 5.31
CA TRP A 28 -1.91 12.03 5.62
C TRP A 28 -2.53 13.42 5.68
N THR A 29 -1.86 14.38 6.32
CA THR A 29 -2.37 15.76 6.45
C THR A 29 -2.34 16.57 5.15
N ALA A 30 -1.71 16.05 4.10
CA ALA A 30 -1.72 16.63 2.76
C ALA A 30 -2.90 16.09 1.91
N ASP A 31 -3.57 15.02 2.34
CA ASP A 31 -4.77 14.50 1.70
C ASP A 31 -5.94 15.48 1.92
N GLU A 32 -6.71 15.74 0.86
CA GLU A 32 -7.86 16.66 0.89
C GLU A 32 -8.97 16.22 1.85
N ARG A 33 -9.03 14.91 2.14
CA ARG A 33 -10.01 14.29 3.04
C ARG A 33 -9.57 14.37 4.50
N TRP A 34 -8.32 14.77 4.76
CA TRP A 34 -7.83 14.91 6.11
C TRP A 34 -8.58 16.03 6.86
N PRO A 35 -8.94 15.84 8.14
CA PRO A 35 -9.67 16.85 8.87
C PRO A 35 -8.94 18.18 8.92
N ALA A 36 -9.70 19.26 8.73
CA ALA A 36 -9.17 20.61 8.85
C ALA A 36 -8.61 20.83 10.26
N GLY A 37 -7.32 21.14 10.33
CA GLY A 37 -6.66 21.50 11.58
C GLY A 37 -6.92 22.95 11.93
N ARG A 38 -7.07 23.25 13.22
CA ARG A 38 -7.07 24.62 13.72
C ARG A 38 -5.64 25.04 14.04
N ARG A 39 -5.35 26.31 13.79
CA ARG A 39 -4.08 26.92 14.23
C ARG A 39 -4.25 27.38 15.67
N ARG A 40 -3.45 26.84 16.58
CA ARG A 40 -3.34 27.38 17.94
C ARG A 40 -2.07 28.21 18.05
N GLY A 41 -2.23 29.47 18.44
CA GLY A 41 -1.13 30.41 18.67
C GLY A 41 -1.63 31.85 18.63
N ARG A 42 -1.56 32.54 19.77
CA ARG A 42 -1.86 33.98 19.86
C ARG A 42 -0.51 34.73 19.89
N GLY A 43 -0.03 35.19 18.74
CA GLY A 43 1.11 36.12 18.68
C GLY A 43 2.09 35.93 17.52
N ARG A 44 2.72 37.05 17.12
CA ARG A 44 3.86 37.11 16.20
C ARG A 44 5.01 36.28 16.79
N GLY A 45 5.38 35.19 16.12
CA GLY A 45 6.77 34.70 16.15
C GLY A 45 7.11 33.42 16.90
N VAL A 46 6.21 32.79 17.69
CA VAL A 46 6.55 31.55 18.41
C VAL A 46 5.49 30.47 18.19
N GLY A 47 5.88 29.41 17.47
CA GLY A 47 5.20 28.11 17.45
C GLY A 47 3.75 28.09 16.96
N ARG A 48 3.55 28.14 15.63
CA ARG A 48 2.24 27.80 15.04
C ARG A 48 2.07 26.28 15.10
N THR A 49 1.41 25.78 16.14
CA THR A 49 1.08 24.35 16.23
C THR A 49 -0.29 24.12 15.61
N MET A 50 -0.36 23.17 14.66
CA MET A 50 -1.61 22.74 14.07
C MET A 50 -2.21 21.62 14.93
N GLU A 51 -3.44 21.85 15.38
CA GLU A 51 -4.21 20.95 16.22
C GLU A 51 -5.39 20.41 15.42
N TYR A 52 -5.65 19.12 15.54
CA TYR A 52 -6.71 18.42 14.83
C TYR A 52 -7.69 17.81 15.84
N PRO A 53 -9.02 17.84 15.60
CA PRO A 53 -9.97 17.20 16.50
C PRO A 53 -9.70 15.69 16.59
N ALA A 54 -9.51 15.16 17.80
CA ALA A 54 -9.06 13.77 18.00
C ALA A 54 -10.02 12.75 17.35
N VAL A 55 -11.32 12.95 17.52
CA VAL A 55 -12.38 12.09 16.93
C VAL A 55 -12.32 12.09 15.40
N ARG A 56 -12.01 13.23 14.78
CA ARG A 56 -11.92 13.33 13.31
C ARG A 56 -10.65 12.70 12.78
N VAL A 57 -9.55 12.81 13.51
CA VAL A 57 -8.29 12.11 13.18
C VAL A 57 -8.50 10.60 13.27
N GLU A 58 -9.16 10.11 14.31
CA GLU A 58 -9.41 8.68 14.47
C GLU A 58 -10.23 8.11 13.30
N ALA A 59 -11.30 8.80 12.91
CA ALA A 59 -12.09 8.42 11.74
C ALA A 59 -11.26 8.42 10.44
N ALA A 60 -10.44 9.47 10.23
CA ALA A 60 -9.59 9.59 9.05
C ALA A 60 -8.50 8.51 8.99
N VAL A 61 -7.85 8.23 10.12
CA VAL A 61 -6.84 7.16 10.22
C VAL A 61 -7.49 5.80 10.02
N ARG A 62 -8.70 5.57 10.53
CA ARG A 62 -9.45 4.34 10.27
C ARG A 62 -9.82 4.18 8.80
N GLU A 63 -10.22 5.26 8.11
CA GLU A 63 -10.48 5.23 6.67
C GLU A 63 -9.20 4.95 5.88
N ILE A 64 -8.08 5.60 6.22
CA ILE A 64 -6.78 5.35 5.60
C ILE A 64 -6.35 3.90 5.85
N ALA A 65 -6.44 3.41 7.07
CA ALA A 65 -6.12 2.03 7.42
C ALA A 65 -7.05 1.05 6.69
N ALA A 66 -8.34 1.36 6.52
CA ALA A 66 -9.26 0.53 5.76
C ALA A 66 -8.94 0.53 4.25
N ARG A 67 -8.43 1.63 3.69
CA ARG A 67 -7.97 1.73 2.29
C ARG A 67 -6.60 1.08 2.08
N GLU A 68 -5.71 1.18 3.06
CA GLU A 68 -4.42 0.48 3.05
C GLU A 68 -4.57 -1.01 3.37
N ALA A 69 -5.63 -1.38 4.11
CA ALA A 69 -6.07 -2.75 4.36
C ALA A 69 -7.16 -3.23 3.39
N GLU A 70 -7.55 -2.43 2.38
CA GLU A 70 -8.13 -3.02 1.18
C GLU A 70 -7.06 -4.01 0.71
N PRO A 71 -7.40 -5.30 0.63
CA PRO A 71 -6.40 -6.29 0.33
C PRO A 71 -5.68 -5.86 -0.93
N ALA A 72 -4.37 -6.07 -0.92
CA ALA A 72 -3.56 -6.08 -2.12
C ALA A 72 -4.05 -7.14 -3.16
N ASP A 73 -5.32 -7.52 -3.17
CA ASP A 73 -6.03 -8.21 -4.24
C ASP A 73 -6.08 -7.39 -5.54
N ASN A 74 -5.74 -6.09 -5.50
CA ASN A 74 -5.46 -5.28 -6.69
C ASN A 74 -3.98 -4.89 -6.85
N ALA A 75 -3.06 -5.44 -6.03
CA ALA A 75 -1.70 -5.56 -6.49
C ALA A 75 -1.74 -6.78 -7.42
N GLU A 76 -1.77 -6.57 -8.74
CA GLU A 76 -1.44 -7.66 -9.66
C GLU A 76 -0.22 -8.36 -9.09
N ASP A 77 -0.36 -9.60 -8.59
CA ASP A 77 0.79 -10.31 -8.03
C ASP A 77 1.78 -10.46 -9.17
N TYR A 78 2.93 -9.81 -9.08
CA TYR A 78 3.91 -9.85 -10.15
C TYR A 78 4.90 -10.97 -9.86
N LEU A 79 4.96 -11.97 -10.72
CA LEU A 79 5.83 -13.13 -10.58
C LEU A 79 7.06 -12.98 -11.46
N THR A 80 8.22 -13.26 -10.89
CA THR A 80 9.46 -13.46 -11.63
C THR A 80 9.45 -14.82 -12.33
N ARG A 81 10.31 -15.00 -13.35
CA ARG A 81 10.46 -16.31 -14.02
C ARG A 81 10.77 -17.45 -13.03
N GLN A 82 11.50 -17.15 -11.96
CA GLN A 82 11.86 -18.12 -10.94
C GLN A 82 10.64 -18.53 -10.12
N GLU A 83 9.85 -17.57 -9.64
CA GLU A 83 8.61 -17.86 -8.92
C GLU A 83 7.60 -18.60 -9.80
N ILE A 84 7.51 -18.29 -11.09
CA ILE A 84 6.67 -19.04 -12.03
C ILE A 84 7.14 -20.49 -12.14
N ALA A 85 8.45 -20.71 -12.28
CA ALA A 85 9.03 -22.05 -12.36
C ALA A 85 8.73 -22.87 -11.10
N GLU A 86 8.93 -22.27 -9.91
CA GLU A 86 8.66 -22.90 -8.62
C GLU A 86 7.16 -23.19 -8.44
N ARG A 87 6.31 -22.19 -8.72
CA ARG A 87 4.85 -22.27 -8.52
C ARG A 87 4.20 -23.36 -9.36
N TYR A 88 4.67 -23.58 -10.58
CA TYR A 88 4.10 -24.56 -11.50
C TYR A 88 4.95 -25.83 -11.65
N GLY A 89 5.99 -26.00 -10.83
CA GLY A 89 6.88 -27.16 -10.89
C GLY A 89 7.55 -27.34 -12.26
N ARG A 90 7.88 -26.23 -12.93
CA ARG A 90 8.48 -26.22 -14.28
C ARG A 90 9.94 -25.81 -14.24
N SER A 91 10.69 -26.23 -15.25
CA SER A 91 12.05 -25.76 -15.42
C SER A 91 12.06 -24.29 -15.86
N LEU A 92 13.09 -23.53 -15.47
CA LEU A 92 13.29 -22.17 -15.98
C LEU A 92 13.34 -22.11 -17.51
N ARG A 93 13.88 -23.14 -18.16
CA ARG A 93 13.91 -23.25 -19.63
C ARG A 93 12.50 -23.33 -20.22
N THR A 94 11.59 -24.05 -19.58
CA THR A 94 10.18 -24.14 -19.97
C THR A 94 9.49 -22.79 -19.81
N VAL A 95 9.74 -22.08 -18.70
CA VAL A 95 9.19 -20.73 -18.49
C VAL A 95 9.75 -19.73 -19.50
N ASP A 96 11.03 -19.84 -19.85
CA ASP A 96 11.67 -18.99 -20.86
C ASP A 96 11.08 -19.22 -22.27
N ASP A 97 10.73 -20.46 -22.60
CA ASP A 97 9.97 -20.80 -23.82
C ASP A 97 8.58 -20.15 -23.82
N TRP A 98 7.87 -20.21 -22.68
CA TRP A 98 6.58 -19.54 -22.54
C TRP A 98 6.70 -18.03 -22.72
N CYS A 99 7.74 -17.41 -22.14
CA CYS A 99 8.00 -15.97 -22.27
C CYS A 99 8.23 -15.51 -23.72
N ARG A 100 8.63 -16.41 -24.62
CA ARG A 100 8.83 -16.12 -26.06
C ARG A 100 7.56 -16.28 -26.89
N ALA A 101 6.51 -16.87 -26.34
CA ALA A 101 5.28 -17.09 -27.06
C ALA A 101 4.51 -15.77 -27.26
N ALA A 102 3.80 -15.65 -28.38
CA ALA A 102 3.07 -14.43 -28.73
C ALA A 102 1.92 -14.11 -27.77
N ASP A 103 1.41 -15.12 -27.05
CA ASP A 103 0.35 -14.98 -26.05
C ASP A 103 0.86 -14.57 -24.65
N TRP A 104 2.18 -14.48 -24.45
CA TRP A 104 2.75 -14.16 -23.15
C TRP A 104 2.49 -12.71 -22.72
N PRO A 105 2.08 -12.44 -21.47
CA PRO A 105 1.80 -11.08 -21.01
C PRO A 105 3.04 -10.20 -21.04
N ALA A 106 2.82 -8.91 -21.31
CA ALA A 106 3.87 -7.91 -21.17
C ALA A 106 4.34 -7.86 -19.70
N GLY A 107 5.63 -8.09 -19.49
CA GLY A 107 6.25 -7.96 -18.18
C GLY A 107 6.62 -6.51 -17.87
N ARG A 108 6.74 -6.19 -16.58
CA ARG A 108 7.33 -4.93 -16.11
C ARG A 108 8.72 -5.16 -15.54
N ARG A 109 9.60 -4.18 -15.72
CA ARG A 109 11.00 -4.29 -15.29
C ARG A 109 11.18 -3.66 -13.92
N ARG A 110 11.63 -4.44 -12.95
CA ARG A 110 12.02 -3.98 -11.61
C ARG A 110 13.53 -4.16 -11.44
N GLY A 111 14.28 -3.11 -11.76
CA GLY A 111 15.74 -3.16 -11.81
C GLY A 111 16.26 -4.13 -12.87
N ARG A 112 16.90 -5.22 -12.43
CA ARG A 112 17.43 -6.27 -13.32
C ARG A 112 16.46 -7.42 -13.57
N VAL A 113 15.32 -7.43 -12.88
CA VAL A 113 14.35 -8.53 -12.92
C VAL A 113 13.15 -8.14 -13.78
N MET A 114 12.67 -9.11 -14.55
CA MET A 114 11.42 -9.02 -15.30
C MET A 114 10.34 -9.70 -14.47
N GLU A 115 9.29 -8.95 -14.15
CA GLU A 115 8.13 -9.45 -13.42
C GLU A 115 6.92 -9.50 -14.35
N TYR A 116 6.07 -10.51 -14.20
CA TYR A 116 4.89 -10.73 -15.03
C TYR A 116 3.62 -10.79 -14.17
N PRO A 117 2.49 -10.27 -14.65
CA PRO A 117 1.25 -10.32 -13.89
C PRO A 117 0.80 -11.77 -13.69
N ALA A 118 0.50 -12.16 -12.44
CA ALA A 118 0.21 -13.53 -12.05
C ALA A 118 -1.04 -14.08 -12.73
N THR A 119 -2.09 -13.26 -12.86
CA THR A 119 -3.38 -13.71 -13.40
C THR A 119 -3.25 -14.14 -14.87
N PRO A 120 -2.70 -13.33 -15.79
CA PRO A 120 -2.43 -13.78 -17.16
C PRO A 120 -1.47 -14.97 -17.24
N VAL A 121 -0.43 -14.99 -16.39
CA VAL A 121 0.51 -16.12 -16.34
C VAL A 121 -0.20 -17.42 -15.93
N GLU A 122 -1.10 -17.35 -14.95
CA GLU A 122 -1.88 -18.50 -14.49
C GLU A 122 -2.81 -19.02 -15.59
N GLU A 123 -3.47 -18.13 -16.32
CA GLU A 123 -4.33 -18.51 -17.44
C GLU A 123 -3.54 -19.27 -18.53
N ILE A 124 -2.36 -18.78 -18.89
CA ILE A 124 -1.47 -19.44 -19.86
C ILE A 124 -0.96 -20.77 -19.30
N ALA A 125 -0.55 -20.81 -18.03
CA ALA A 125 -0.09 -22.03 -17.37
C ALA A 125 -1.19 -23.11 -17.36
N ARG A 126 -2.46 -22.74 -17.09
CA ARG A 126 -3.62 -23.64 -17.19
C ARG A 126 -3.81 -24.17 -18.61
N ARG A 127 -3.81 -23.28 -19.62
CA ARG A 127 -3.94 -23.67 -21.04
C ARG A 127 -2.82 -24.62 -21.49
N ARG A 128 -1.62 -24.47 -20.91
CA ARG A 128 -0.44 -25.31 -21.19
C ARG A 128 -0.35 -26.56 -20.29
N GLY A 129 -1.39 -26.88 -19.52
CA GLY A 129 -1.45 -28.09 -18.68
C GLY A 129 -0.47 -28.09 -17.51
N ALA A 130 -0.11 -26.92 -16.99
CA ALA A 130 0.79 -26.78 -15.84
C ALA A 130 0.07 -26.70 -14.48
N VAL A 131 -1.26 -26.63 -14.49
CA VAL A 131 -2.08 -26.75 -13.28
C VAL A 131 -2.75 -28.12 -13.32
N GLN A 132 -2.33 -29.04 -12.45
CA GLN A 132 -3.09 -30.26 -12.19
C GLN A 132 -4.16 -29.92 -11.16
N ALA A 133 -5.41 -30.27 -11.47
CA ALA A 133 -6.54 -30.18 -10.54
C ALA A 133 -6.34 -31.10 -9.34
#